data_AF-A0A835PG84-F1
#
_entry.id   AF-A0A835PG84-F1
#
_cell.length_a   1.000
_cell.length_b   1.000
_cell.length_c   1.000
_cell.angle_alpha   90.00
_cell.angle_beta   90.00
_cell.angle_gamma   90.00
#
_symmetry.space_group_name_H-M   'P 1'
#
loop_
_entity.id
_entity.type
_entity.pdbx_description
1 polymer ?
#
loop_
_entity_poly.entity_id
_entity_poly.type
_entity_poly.pdbx_seq_one_letter_code
_entity_poly.pdbx_strand_id
1 'polypeptide(L)'
;MIASIDHVNAPLLWDKKMVHKQFSWCWCHVPTFAPYKVEGVFFPLILASGTAAQNARTATIVLQSLTPNAQSVFKALAEFQLANEEEEGMPLSTLYTKCRERFLVSTQATLNAHLTEFRDHALVKTRRHSDGQECFYIPLSSEALQKLLSDLG
;
A
#
# COMPACT_ATOMS: atom_id res chain seq x y z
N MET A 1 -18.11 -27.65 -5.34
CA MET A 1 -17.55 -26.45 -4.68
C MET A 1 -18.69 -25.49 -4.41
N ILE A 2 -18.72 -24.84 -3.24
CA ILE A 2 -19.71 -23.82 -2.90
C ILE A 2 -18.92 -22.53 -2.66
N ALA A 3 -19.37 -21.42 -3.24
CA ALA A 3 -18.76 -20.11 -3.09
C ALA A 3 -19.85 -19.03 -3.05
N SER A 4 -19.62 -17.97 -2.29
CA SER A 4 -20.45 -16.76 -2.29
C SER A 4 -19.80 -15.66 -3.14
N ILE A 5 -20.62 -14.75 -3.66
CA ILE A 5 -20.17 -13.65 -4.52
C ILE A 5 -20.91 -12.39 -4.07
N ASP A 6 -20.16 -11.40 -3.62
CA ASP A 6 -20.74 -10.14 -3.11
C ASP A 6 -20.49 -8.96 -4.05
N HIS A 7 -19.46 -9.03 -4.91
CA HIS A 7 -19.11 -7.95 -5.82
C HIS A 7 -19.87 -8.05 -7.16
N VAL A 8 -20.49 -6.95 -7.59
CA VAL A 8 -21.30 -6.88 -8.83
C VAL A 8 -20.50 -7.31 -10.08
N ASN A 9 -19.21 -6.93 -10.13
CA ASN A 9 -18.32 -7.23 -11.26
C ASN A 9 -17.57 -8.56 -11.13
N ALA A 10 -17.84 -9.39 -10.10
CA ALA A 10 -17.14 -10.66 -9.94
C ALA A 10 -17.20 -11.60 -11.17
N PRO A 11 -18.31 -11.66 -11.95
CA PRO A 11 -18.34 -12.49 -13.16
C PRO A 11 -17.34 -12.08 -14.25
N LEU A 12 -16.79 -10.86 -14.21
CA LEU A 12 -15.78 -10.41 -15.19
C LEU A 12 -14.43 -11.09 -15.02
N LEU A 13 -14.15 -11.66 -13.84
CA LEU A 13 -12.89 -12.34 -13.57
C LEU A 13 -12.79 -13.71 -14.27
N TRP A 14 -13.90 -14.24 -14.80
CA TRP A 14 -13.91 -15.57 -15.40
C TRP A 14 -13.89 -15.51 -16.93
N ASP A 15 -12.92 -16.20 -17.53
CA ASP A 15 -12.89 -16.44 -18.97
C ASP A 15 -13.94 -17.49 -19.38
N LYS A 16 -14.44 -17.40 -20.62
CA LYS A 16 -15.44 -18.31 -21.21
C LYS A 16 -15.03 -19.78 -21.08
N LYS A 17 -13.72 -20.07 -21.13
CA LYS A 17 -13.18 -21.43 -20.97
C LYS A 17 -13.30 -21.95 -19.53
N MET A 18 -13.09 -21.11 -18.53
CA MET A 18 -13.19 -21.50 -17.12
C MET A 18 -14.65 -21.76 -16.73
N VAL A 19 -15.56 -20.87 -17.14
CA VAL A 19 -17.00 -20.98 -16.86
C VAL A 19 -17.62 -22.23 -17.48
N HIS A 20 -17.22 -22.63 -18.69
CA HIS A 20 -17.86 -23.75 -19.37
C HIS A 20 -17.17 -25.10 -19.18
N LYS A 21 -15.86 -25.14 -18.91
CA LYS A 21 -15.10 -26.41 -18.79
C LYS A 21 -14.70 -26.78 -17.38
N GLN A 22 -14.46 -25.81 -16.50
CA GLN A 22 -13.92 -26.06 -15.17
C GLN A 22 -14.96 -25.91 -14.07
N PHE A 23 -15.90 -24.96 -14.22
CA PHE A 23 -16.89 -24.67 -13.18
C PHE A 23 -18.32 -24.85 -13.71
N SER A 24 -18.94 -25.98 -13.39
CA SER A 24 -20.38 -26.19 -13.64
C SER A 24 -21.21 -25.40 -12.61
N TRP A 25 -21.35 -24.09 -12.79
CA TRP A 25 -22.05 -23.21 -11.85
C TRP A 25 -23.56 -23.47 -11.82
N CYS A 26 -24.12 -23.54 -10.62
CA CYS A 26 -25.55 -23.44 -10.37
C CYS A 26 -25.80 -22.18 -9.56
N TRP A 27 -26.53 -21.22 -10.13
CA TRP A 27 -26.80 -19.94 -9.47
C TRP A 27 -27.98 -20.08 -8.51
N CYS A 28 -27.76 -19.71 -7.25
CA CYS A 28 -28.80 -19.65 -6.24
C CYS A 28 -28.87 -18.23 -5.68
N HIS A 29 -30.06 -17.63 -5.74
CA HIS A 29 -30.29 -16.28 -5.23
C HIS A 29 -30.73 -16.33 -3.76
N VAL A 30 -29.93 -15.78 -2.84
CA VAL A 30 -30.20 -15.82 -1.39
C VAL A 30 -29.89 -14.45 -0.75
N PRO A 31 -30.84 -13.49 -0.76
CA PRO A 31 -30.66 -12.19 -0.13
C PRO A 31 -30.93 -12.30 1.38
N THR A 32 -29.88 -12.33 2.19
CA THR A 32 -29.99 -12.51 3.65
C THR A 32 -30.19 -11.21 4.43
N PHE A 33 -30.00 -10.03 3.80
CA PHE A 33 -30.03 -8.69 4.43
C PHE A 33 -29.19 -8.56 5.72
N ALA A 34 -28.30 -9.52 5.98
CA ALA A 34 -27.47 -9.53 7.16
C ALA A 34 -26.32 -8.51 7.02
N PRO A 35 -25.89 -7.85 8.11
CA PRO A 35 -24.80 -6.89 8.05
C PRO A 35 -23.45 -7.59 7.85
N TYR A 36 -22.64 -7.05 6.93
CA TYR A 36 -21.27 -7.51 6.61
C TYR A 36 -20.24 -7.12 7.68
N LYS A 37 -20.43 -7.61 8.91
CA LYS A 37 -19.58 -7.25 10.05
C LYS A 37 -18.17 -7.83 9.96
N VAL A 38 -18.01 -8.99 9.34
CA VAL A 38 -16.71 -9.69 9.25
C VAL A 38 -15.95 -9.22 8.01
N GLU A 39 -16.67 -9.06 6.90
CA GLU A 39 -16.14 -8.64 5.60
C GLU A 39 -15.80 -7.14 5.59
N GLY A 40 -16.57 -6.33 6.31
CA GLY A 40 -16.36 -4.88 6.44
C GLY A 40 -15.08 -4.49 7.20
N VAL A 41 -14.48 -5.41 7.97
CA VAL A 41 -13.23 -5.17 8.72
C VAL A 41 -12.01 -5.02 7.81
N PHE A 42 -12.14 -5.32 6.52
CA PHE A 42 -11.03 -5.19 5.56
C PHE A 42 -11.15 -3.96 4.67
N PHE A 43 -12.30 -3.28 4.68
CA PHE A 43 -12.50 -2.06 3.92
C PHE A 43 -12.04 -0.85 4.74
N PRO A 44 -11.34 0.11 4.11
CA PRO A 44 -11.04 1.38 4.76
C PRO A 44 -12.35 2.12 4.98
N LEU A 45 -12.84 2.10 6.21
CA LEU A 45 -13.97 2.94 6.60
C LEU A 45 -13.42 4.35 6.82
N ILE A 46 -13.83 5.30 5.97
CA ILE A 46 -13.44 6.72 6.04
C ILE A 46 -13.69 7.33 7.45
N LEU A 47 -14.65 6.78 8.19
CA LEU A 47 -15.06 7.23 9.52
C LEU A 47 -14.41 6.47 10.69
N ALA A 48 -13.70 5.36 10.44
CA ALA A 48 -13.05 4.60 11.49
C ALA A 48 -11.55 4.91 11.53
N SER A 49 -11.08 5.45 12.65
CA SER A 49 -9.65 5.64 12.91
C SER A 49 -8.95 4.27 12.82
N GLY A 50 -8.12 4.09 11.79
CA GLY A 50 -7.64 2.79 11.31
C GLY A 50 -6.69 2.06 12.28
N THR A 51 -6.88 0.75 12.38
CA THR A 51 -5.93 -0.19 13.00
C THR A 51 -4.79 -0.52 12.03
N ALA A 52 -3.60 -0.82 12.56
CA ALA A 52 -2.36 -0.96 11.79
C ALA A 52 -2.38 -2.01 10.66
N ALA A 53 -3.21 -3.06 10.75
CA ALA A 53 -3.33 -4.09 9.71
C ALA A 53 -4.11 -3.63 8.47
N GLN A 54 -5.03 -2.66 8.62
CA GLN A 54 -5.72 -2.05 7.48
C GLN A 54 -4.78 -1.23 6.60
N ASN A 55 -3.68 -0.72 7.16
CA ASN A 55 -2.75 0.16 6.47
C ASN A 55 -2.01 -0.52 5.30
N ALA A 56 -1.83 -1.84 5.32
CA ALA A 56 -1.08 -2.51 4.26
C ALA A 56 -1.86 -2.57 2.95
N ARG A 57 -3.09 -3.07 2.94
CA ARG A 57 -3.89 -3.15 1.70
C ARG A 57 -4.30 -1.76 1.19
N THR A 58 -4.56 -0.82 2.09
CA THR A 58 -4.79 0.57 1.71
C THR A 58 -3.53 1.19 1.13
N ALA A 59 -2.35 0.90 1.69
CA ALA A 59 -1.08 1.29 1.10
C ALA A 59 -0.91 0.71 -0.31
N THR A 60 -1.26 -0.55 -0.58
CA THR A 60 -1.23 -1.09 -1.95
C THR A 60 -2.10 -0.26 -2.90
N ILE A 61 -3.36 0.01 -2.54
CA ILE A 61 -4.31 0.74 -3.40
C ILE A 61 -3.82 2.18 -3.64
N VAL A 62 -3.31 2.83 -2.59
CA VAL A 62 -2.74 4.17 -2.69
C VAL A 62 -1.50 4.13 -3.59
N LEU A 63 -0.56 3.22 -3.35
CA LEU A 63 0.66 3.10 -4.15
C LEU A 63 0.36 2.82 -5.62
N GLN A 64 -0.66 2.01 -5.95
CA GLN A 64 -1.14 1.79 -7.32
C GLN A 64 -1.70 3.05 -7.99
N SER A 65 -2.19 4.01 -7.19
CA SER A 65 -2.69 5.31 -7.67
C SER A 65 -1.58 6.35 -7.86
N LEU A 66 -0.42 6.14 -7.24
CA LEU A 66 0.73 7.03 -7.34
C LEU A 66 1.50 6.86 -8.65
N THR A 67 2.26 7.89 -9.02
CA THR A 67 3.16 7.85 -10.18
C THR A 67 4.25 6.77 -10.02
N PRO A 68 4.73 6.14 -11.12
CA PRO A 68 5.76 5.11 -11.05
C PRO A 68 7.09 5.61 -10.44
N ASN A 69 7.39 6.90 -10.61
CA ASN A 69 8.55 7.54 -9.99
C ASN A 69 8.36 7.61 -8.46
N ALA A 70 7.18 7.98 -7.98
CA ALA A 70 6.88 8.00 -6.56
C ALA A 70 6.88 6.59 -5.94
N GLN A 71 6.36 5.58 -6.65
CA GLN A 71 6.48 4.18 -6.23
C GLN A 71 7.95 3.75 -6.08
N SER A 72 8.80 4.18 -7.01
CA SER A 72 10.24 3.89 -6.96
C SER A 72 10.96 4.59 -5.80
N VAL A 73 10.55 5.83 -5.46
CA VAL A 73 11.05 6.55 -4.28
C VAL A 73 10.61 5.83 -3.00
N PHE A 74 9.35 5.40 -2.93
CA PHE A 74 8.83 4.62 -1.81
C PHE A 74 9.58 3.29 -1.66
N LYS A 75 9.85 2.60 -2.76
CA LYS A 75 10.66 1.37 -2.79
C LYS A 75 12.08 1.60 -2.29
N ALA A 76 12.72 2.69 -2.71
CA ALA A 76 14.03 3.06 -2.18
C ALA A 76 13.97 3.30 -0.67
N LEU A 77 12.98 4.03 -0.15
CA LEU A 77 12.84 4.25 1.30
C LEU A 77 12.63 2.92 2.05
N ALA A 78 11.76 2.06 1.53
CA ALA A 78 11.44 0.73 2.05
C ALA A 78 12.67 -0.21 2.12
N GLU A 79 13.48 -0.27 1.06
CA GLU A 79 14.71 -1.10 1.00
C GLU A 79 15.71 -0.74 2.09
N PHE A 80 15.87 0.54 2.40
CA PHE A 80 16.78 0.95 3.47
C PHE A 80 16.22 0.72 4.86
N GLN A 81 14.90 0.88 5.05
CA GLN A 81 14.31 0.58 6.35
C GLN A 81 14.45 -0.91 6.68
N LEU A 82 14.42 -1.79 5.66
CA LEU A 82 14.74 -3.21 5.82
C LEU A 82 16.23 -3.47 6.05
N ALA A 83 17.13 -2.70 5.42
CA ALA A 83 18.56 -2.86 5.60
C ALA A 83 19.08 -2.32 6.95
N ASN A 84 18.40 -1.31 7.50
CA ASN A 84 18.76 -0.63 8.75
C ASN A 84 17.60 -0.73 9.75
N GLU A 85 17.26 -1.96 10.17
CA GLU A 85 16.19 -2.21 11.17
C GLU A 85 16.48 -1.54 12.53
N GLU A 86 17.73 -1.15 12.81
CA GLU A 86 18.15 -0.51 14.06
C GLU A 86 18.15 1.04 14.03
N GLU A 87 18.12 1.69 12.86
CA GLU A 87 18.09 3.17 12.80
C GLU A 87 16.66 3.70 12.69
N GLU A 88 16.29 4.64 13.59
CA GLU A 88 14.96 5.25 13.70
C GLU A 88 14.62 6.26 12.57
N GLY A 89 14.90 5.89 11.32
CA GLY A 89 14.47 6.60 10.11
C GLY A 89 15.60 7.14 9.25
N MET A 90 15.29 7.39 7.97
CA MET A 90 16.26 7.87 6.99
C MET A 90 16.29 9.40 6.96
N PRO A 91 17.46 10.05 7.05
CA PRO A 91 17.58 11.50 6.91
C PRO A 91 17.33 11.95 5.46
N LEU A 92 16.73 13.12 5.30
CA LEU A 92 16.41 13.72 3.99
C LEU A 92 17.60 13.75 3.02
N SER A 93 18.81 14.06 3.53
CA SER A 93 20.04 14.13 2.71
C SER A 93 20.41 12.80 2.06
N THR A 94 20.28 11.69 2.81
CA THR A 94 20.58 10.35 2.30
C THR A 94 19.52 9.90 1.29
N LEU A 95 18.25 10.20 1.58
CA LEU A 95 17.15 9.90 0.66
C LEU A 95 17.30 10.67 -0.66
N TYR A 96 17.63 11.95 -0.59
CA TYR A 96 17.86 12.78 -1.77
C TYR A 96 19.03 12.26 -2.61
N THR A 97 20.15 11.90 -1.98
CA THR A 97 21.32 11.34 -2.68
C THR A 97 20.94 10.10 -3.47
N LYS A 98 20.24 9.14 -2.85
CA LYS A 98 19.84 7.91 -3.54
C LYS A 98 18.72 8.08 -4.56
N CYS A 99 17.79 9.00 -4.35
CA CYS A 99 16.81 9.38 -5.38
C CYS A 99 17.51 9.98 -6.60
N ARG A 100 18.58 10.76 -6.39
CA ARG A 100 19.38 11.35 -7.47
C ARG A 100 20.23 10.31 -8.20
N GLU A 101 20.84 9.37 -7.48
CA GLU A 101 21.62 8.26 -8.07
C GLU A 101 20.75 7.35 -8.96
N ARG A 102 19.49 7.14 -8.57
CA ARG A 102 18.51 6.34 -9.34
C ARG A 102 17.74 7.18 -10.38
N PHE A 103 18.09 8.45 -10.59
CA PHE A 103 17.42 9.39 -11.51
C PHE A 103 15.89 9.50 -11.30
N LEU A 104 15.41 9.30 -10.06
CA LEU A 104 13.98 9.30 -9.75
C LEU A 104 13.39 10.71 -9.62
N VAL A 105 14.23 11.67 -9.23
CA VAL A 105 13.80 13.03 -8.91
C VAL A 105 14.78 14.05 -9.50
N SER A 106 14.25 15.10 -10.13
CA SER A 106 15.04 16.15 -10.78
C SER A 106 15.49 17.26 -9.82
N THR A 107 14.68 17.59 -8.80
CA THR A 107 14.98 18.66 -7.83
C THR A 107 14.52 18.33 -6.40
N GLN A 108 15.08 18.99 -5.40
CA GLN A 108 14.63 18.87 -4.00
C GLN A 108 13.14 19.23 -3.85
N ALA A 109 12.63 20.18 -4.63
CA ALA A 109 11.23 20.60 -4.58
C ALA A 109 10.27 19.46 -5.02
N THR A 110 10.62 18.74 -6.09
CA THR A 110 9.86 17.57 -6.53
C THR A 110 9.91 16.44 -5.50
N LEU A 111 11.03 16.26 -4.79
CA LEU A 111 11.12 15.29 -3.71
C LEU A 111 10.18 15.68 -2.55
N ASN A 112 10.20 16.94 -2.15
CA ASN A 112 9.34 17.45 -1.07
C ASN A 112 7.85 17.32 -1.42
N ALA A 113 7.47 17.49 -2.69
CA ALA A 113 6.09 17.26 -3.14
C ALA A 113 5.67 15.79 -2.93
N HIS A 114 6.50 14.83 -3.34
CA HIS A 114 6.24 13.40 -3.11
C HIS A 114 6.23 13.04 -1.62
N LEU A 115 7.12 13.62 -0.81
CA LEU A 115 7.12 13.42 0.65
C LEU A 115 5.86 13.98 1.31
N THR A 116 5.34 15.10 0.81
CA THR A 116 4.08 15.67 1.29
C THR A 116 2.91 14.76 0.93
N GLU A 117 2.88 14.24 -0.30
CA GLU A 117 1.88 13.26 -0.76
C GLU A 117 1.91 11.98 0.09
N PHE A 118 3.09 11.43 0.39
CA PHE A 118 3.23 10.25 1.27
C PHE A 118 2.75 10.52 2.69
N ARG A 119 2.94 11.74 3.20
CA ARG A 119 2.46 12.16 4.51
C ARG A 119 0.94 12.32 4.52
N ASP A 120 0.36 12.91 3.48
CA ASP A 120 -1.09 13.10 3.35
C ASP A 120 -1.83 11.75 3.29
N HIS A 121 -1.19 10.75 2.67
CA HIS A 121 -1.69 9.37 2.66
C HIS A 121 -1.33 8.54 3.90
N ALA A 122 -0.71 9.16 4.91
CA ALA A 122 -0.26 8.50 6.15
C ALA A 122 0.65 7.27 5.93
N LEU A 123 1.32 7.19 4.76
CA LEU A 123 2.24 6.11 4.40
C LEU A 123 3.61 6.27 5.08
N VAL A 124 4.01 7.52 5.30
CA VAL A 124 5.30 7.87 5.92
C VAL A 124 5.05 8.82 7.07
N LYS A 125 5.73 8.58 8.19
CA LYS A 125 5.79 9.50 9.31
C LYS A 125 7.16 10.15 9.36
N THR A 126 7.18 11.43 9.74
CA THR A 126 8.41 12.18 9.96
C THR A 126 8.67 12.25 11.45
N ARG A 127 9.90 11.90 11.86
CA ARG A 127 10.41 12.13 13.22
C ARG A 127 11.54 13.13 13.13
N ARG A 128 11.49 14.16 13.96
CA ARG A 128 12.57 15.15 14.06
C ARG A 128 13.57 14.65 15.09
N HIS A 129 14.81 14.42 14.69
CA HIS A 129 15.86 13.99 15.61
C HIS A 129 16.36 15.18 16.44
N SER A 130 17.07 14.92 17.53
CA SER A 130 17.70 15.93 18.39
C SER A 130 18.67 16.87 17.64
N ASP A 131 19.17 16.42 16.49
CA ASP A 131 20.04 17.18 15.57
C ASP A 131 19.27 18.13 14.63
N GLY A 132 17.94 18.24 14.77
CA GLY A 132 17.09 19.11 13.96
C GLY A 132 16.77 18.58 12.56
N GLN A 133 17.42 17.49 12.12
CA GLN A 133 17.17 16.81 10.86
C GLN A 133 15.84 16.03 10.87
N GLU A 134 15.12 16.11 9.75
CA GLU A 134 13.89 15.35 9.51
C GLU A 134 14.24 13.94 9.01
N CYS A 135 13.84 12.94 9.80
CA CYS A 135 13.99 11.53 9.47
C CYS A 135 12.62 10.95 9.06
N PHE A 136 12.59 10.18 7.98
CA PHE A 136 11.38 9.57 7.45
C PHE A 136 11.36 8.07 7.75
N TYR A 137 10.23 7.57 8.24
CA TYR A 137 10.04 6.14 8.50
C TYR A 137 8.63 5.70 8.09
N ILE A 138 8.50 4.48 7.61
CA ILE A 138 7.22 3.85 7.30
C ILE A 138 6.71 3.16 8.57
N PRO A 139 5.52 3.52 9.10
CA PRO A 139 4.94 2.89 10.29
C PRO A 139 4.26 1.55 9.95
N LEU A 140 4.96 0.66 9.24
CA LEU A 140 4.52 -0.70 8.93
C LEU A 140 5.56 -1.70 9.45
N SER A 141 5.12 -2.92 9.79
CA SER A 141 6.05 -4.01 10.14
C SER A 141 6.89 -4.42 8.94
N SER A 142 8.12 -4.89 9.18
CA SER A 142 9.04 -5.35 8.13
C SER A 142 8.41 -6.46 7.26
N GLU A 143 7.65 -7.38 7.87
CA GLU A 143 6.88 -8.41 7.16
C GLU A 143 5.82 -7.85 6.20
N ALA A 144 5.09 -6.81 6.61
CA ALA A 144 4.06 -6.20 5.77
C ALA A 144 4.68 -5.41 4.62
N LEU A 145 5.79 -4.72 4.89
CA LEU A 145 6.55 -3.96 3.92
C LEU A 145 7.15 -4.88 2.84
N GLN A 146 7.67 -6.05 3.22
CA GLN A 146 8.18 -7.05 2.27
C GLN A 146 7.07 -7.61 1.37
N LYS A 147 5.87 -7.85 1.92
CA LYS A 147 4.69 -8.24 1.12
C LYS A 147 4.29 -7.15 0.14
N LEU A 148 4.31 -5.87 0.55
CA LEU A 148 4.02 -4.75 -0.35
C LEU A 148 5.02 -4.62 -1.48
N LEU A 149 6.31 -4.77 -1.20
CA LEU A 149 7.35 -4.76 -2.24
C LEU A 149 7.21 -5.92 -3.22
N SER A 150 6.72 -7.07 -2.76
CA SER A 150 6.47 -8.24 -3.62
C SER A 150 5.24 -8.05 -4.51
N ASP A 151 4.23 -7.31 -4.04
CA ASP A 151 2.99 -7.02 -4.78
C ASP A 151 3.16 -5.89 -5.82
N LEU A 152 4.17 -5.03 -5.62
CA LEU A 152 4.56 -3.94 -6.53
C LEU A 152 5.59 -4.35 -7.59
N GLY A 153 6.11 -5.58 -7.55
CA GLY A 153 7.11 -6.11 -8.47
C GLY A 153 6.50 -7.02 -9.54
#